data_AF-A0A352NR80-F1
#
_entry.id   AF-A0A352NR80-F1
#
_cell.length_a   1.000
_cell.length_b   1.000
_cell.length_c   1.000
_cell.angle_alpha   90.00
_cell.angle_beta   90.00
_cell.angle_gamma   90.00
#
_symmetry.space_group_name_H-M   'P 1'
#
loop_
_entity.id
_entity.type
_entity.pdbx_description
1 polymer ?
#
loop_
_entity_poly.entity_id
_entity_poly.type
_entity_poly.pdbx_seq_one_letter_code
_entity_poly.pdbx_strand_id
1 'polypeptide(L)'
;MNSINGADTVFVIICAALVMVMTPGLALFYGGMVRGKNTLDSTLHSYSALAIISIQWILIGYTLCFGKDIGGLIGGFNFAGLKGVGFAPNADYASTIPQQVF
;
A
#
# COMPACT_ATOMS: atom_id res chain seq x y z
N MET A 1 5.16 -1.59 -27.52
CA MET A 1 3.70 -1.43 -27.36
C MET A 1 3.42 -1.45 -25.87
N ASN A 2 3.33 -0.27 -25.25
CA ASN A 2 2.89 -0.07 -23.88
C ASN A 2 1.38 -0.24 -23.82
N SER A 3 0.90 -1.48 -23.78
CA SER A 3 -0.50 -1.76 -23.52
C SER A 3 -0.63 -2.13 -22.05
N ILE A 4 -1.14 -1.20 -21.25
CA ILE A 4 -1.69 -1.51 -19.92
C ILE A 4 -2.64 -2.68 -20.10
N ASN A 5 -2.42 -3.76 -19.35
CA ASN A 5 -3.32 -4.89 -19.36
C ASN A 5 -4.43 -4.64 -18.33
N GLY A 6 -5.65 -4.47 -18.82
CA GLY A 6 -6.83 -4.25 -17.97
C GLY A 6 -7.10 -5.43 -17.03
N ALA A 7 -6.84 -6.67 -17.47
CA ALA A 7 -7.04 -7.85 -16.63
C ALA A 7 -6.04 -7.88 -15.46
N ASP A 8 -4.77 -7.62 -15.74
CA ASP A 8 -3.72 -7.56 -14.70
C ASP A 8 -4.00 -6.42 -13.72
N THR A 9 -4.41 -5.26 -14.24
CA THR A 9 -4.77 -4.09 -13.43
C THR A 9 -5.94 -4.39 -12.48
N VAL A 10 -7.02 -4.98 -13.00
CA VAL A 10 -8.20 -5.36 -12.20
C VAL A 10 -7.82 -6.41 -11.16
N PHE A 11 -7.02 -7.40 -11.55
CA PHE A 11 -6.55 -8.42 -10.62
C PHE A 11 -5.78 -7.82 -9.44
N VAL A 12 -4.83 -6.91 -9.71
CA VAL A 12 -4.06 -6.26 -8.63
C VAL A 12 -4.93 -5.36 -7.77
N ILE A 13 -5.91 -4.64 -8.34
CA ILE A 13 -6.87 -3.86 -7.55
C ILE A 13 -7.68 -4.77 -6.61
N ILE A 14 -8.14 -5.93 -7.08
CA ILE A 14 -8.84 -6.91 -6.24
C ILE A 14 -7.91 -7.44 -5.14
N CYS A 15 -6.66 -7.78 -5.47
CA CYS A 15 -5.66 -8.19 -4.49
C CYS A 15 -5.43 -7.12 -3.42
N ALA A 16 -5.27 -5.86 -3.82
CA ALA A 16 -5.09 -4.73 -2.89
C ALA A 16 -6.30 -4.56 -1.97
N ALA A 17 -7.53 -4.70 -2.49
CA ALA A 17 -8.75 -4.67 -1.69
C ALA A 17 -8.80 -5.83 -0.67
N LEU A 18 -8.43 -7.06 -1.08
CA LEU A 18 -8.36 -8.21 -0.18
C LEU A 18 -7.32 -8.01 0.92
N VAL A 19 -6.16 -7.44 0.60
CA VAL A 19 -5.12 -7.10 1.59
C VAL A 19 -5.62 -6.04 2.57
N MET A 20 -6.35 -5.01 2.11
CA MET A 20 -6.96 -4.01 3.00
C MET A 20 -7.96 -4.62 3.97
N VAL A 21 -8.67 -5.69 3.59
CA VAL A 21 -9.58 -6.43 4.49
C VAL A 21 -8.82 -7.24 5.56
N MET A 22 -7.52 -7.52 5.39
CA MET A 22 -6.74 -8.22 6.42
C MET A 22 -6.58 -7.39 7.69
N THR A 23 -6.48 -6.06 7.61
CA THR A 23 -6.30 -5.19 8.79
C THR A 23 -7.51 -5.19 9.73
N PRO A 24 -8.77 -5.05 9.29
CA PRO A 24 -9.93 -5.26 10.16
C PRO A 24 -10.07 -6.72 10.58
N GLY A 25 -9.68 -7.70 9.75
CA GLY A 25 -9.60 -9.11 10.15
C GLY A 25 -8.65 -9.33 11.34
N LEU A 26 -7.51 -8.65 11.32
CA LEU A 26 -6.51 -8.66 12.40
C LEU A 26 -7.05 -7.99 13.66
N ALA A 27 -7.81 -6.91 13.53
CA ALA A 27 -8.47 -6.23 14.64
C ALA A 27 -9.47 -7.15 15.36
N LEU A 28 -10.28 -7.89 14.60
CA LEU A 28 -11.22 -8.89 15.15
C LEU A 28 -10.47 -10.07 15.79
N PHE A 29 -9.41 -10.56 15.14
CA PHE A 29 -8.60 -11.66 15.64
C PHE A 29 -7.91 -11.33 16.97
N TYR A 30 -7.18 -10.21 17.04
CA TYR A 30 -6.55 -9.77 18.29
C TYR A 30 -7.56 -9.33 19.34
N GLY A 31 -8.65 -8.66 18.92
CA GLY A 31 -9.75 -8.29 19.80
C GLY A 31 -10.42 -9.48 20.50
N GLY A 32 -10.46 -10.64 19.85
CA GLY A 32 -10.98 -11.89 20.41
C GLY A 32 -10.01 -12.68 21.29
N MET A 33 -8.70 -12.44 21.17
CA MET A 33 -7.67 -13.08 22.01
C MET A 33 -7.38 -12.33 23.31
N VAL A 34 -7.74 -11.03 23.37
CA VAL A 34 -7.59 -10.23 24.59
C VAL A 34 -8.82 -10.33 25.48
N ARG A 35 -8.66 -10.01 26.77
CA ARG A 35 -9.79 -9.91 27.70
C ARG A 35 -10.78 -8.85 27.19
N GLY A 36 -12.09 -9.09 27.36
CA GLY A 36 -13.15 -8.20 26.86
C GLY A 36 -12.99 -6.72 27.25
N LYS A 37 -12.42 -6.43 28.44
CA LYS A 37 -12.12 -5.06 28.87
C LYS A 37 -11.05 -4.34 28.02
N ASN A 38 -10.23 -5.07 27.28
CA ASN A 38 -9.14 -4.56 26.44
C ASN A 38 -9.44 -4.72 24.93
N THR A 39 -10.60 -5.28 24.57
CA THR A 39 -10.97 -5.53 23.16
C THR A 39 -11.10 -4.22 22.38
N LEU A 40 -11.64 -3.16 23.02
CA LEU A 40 -11.74 -1.83 22.42
C LEU A 40 -10.35 -1.25 22.10
N ASP A 41 -9.41 -1.32 23.05
CA ASP A 41 -8.05 -0.80 22.86
C ASP A 41 -7.31 -1.53 21.74
N SER A 42 -7.39 -2.87 21.69
CA SER A 42 -6.74 -3.66 20.64
C SER A 42 -7.29 -3.36 19.25
N THR A 43 -8.60 -3.16 19.16
CA THR A 43 -9.29 -2.83 17.91
C THR A 43 -8.91 -1.42 17.45
N LEU A 44 -8.89 -0.46 18.38
CA LEU A 44 -8.53 0.92 18.10
C LEU A 44 -7.09 1.05 17.58
N HIS A 45 -6.12 0.36 18.21
CA HIS A 45 -4.73 0.36 17.73
C HIS A 45 -4.61 -0.13 16.29
N SER A 46 -5.37 -1.15 15.91
CA SER A 46 -5.33 -1.71 14.55
C SER A 46 -5.87 -0.71 13.51
N TYR A 47 -6.96 -0.01 13.83
CA TYR A 47 -7.51 1.04 12.94
C TYR A 47 -6.66 2.31 12.92
N SER A 48 -6.08 2.71 14.05
CA SER A 48 -5.15 3.85 14.11
C SER A 48 -3.88 3.57 13.29
N ALA A 49 -3.35 2.35 13.35
CA ALA A 49 -2.21 1.95 12.54
C ALA A 49 -2.54 2.03 11.05
N LEU A 50 -3.73 1.59 10.63
CA LEU A 50 -4.19 1.72 9.24
C LEU A 50 -4.13 3.18 8.77
N ALA A 51 -4.72 4.11 9.54
CA ALA A 51 -4.74 5.53 9.17
C ALA A 51 -3.33 6.14 9.07
N ILE A 52 -2.46 5.86 10.05
CA ILE A 52 -1.10 6.40 10.08
C ILE A 52 -0.27 5.85 8.92
N ILE A 53 -0.34 4.55 8.66
CA ILE A 53 0.42 3.90 7.59
C ILE A 53 -0.08 4.37 6.21
N SER A 54 -1.39 4.55 6.01
CA SER A 54 -1.91 5.09 4.74
C SER A 54 -1.38 6.50 4.45
N ILE A 55 -1.32 7.38 5.46
CA ILE A 55 -0.76 8.72 5.30
C ILE A 55 0.75 8.66 5.04
N GLN A 56 1.47 7.85 5.81
CA GLN A 56 2.90 7.67 5.66
C GLN A 56 3.27 7.12 4.27
N TRP A 57 2.45 6.22 3.72
CA TRP A 57 2.64 5.66 2.37
C TRP A 57 2.59 6.74 1.29
N ILE A 58 1.57 7.61 1.35
CA ILE A 58 1.39 8.71 0.39
C ILE A 58 2.54 9.71 0.46
N LEU A 59 2.96 10.09 1.68
CA LEU A 59 3.96 11.13 1.86
C LEU A 59 5.36 10.68 1.46
N ILE A 60 5.80 9.54 1.99
CA ILE A 60 7.20 9.08 1.86
C ILE A 60 7.33 7.58 1.52
N GLY A 61 6.38 6.72 1.89
CA GLY A 61 6.53 5.27 1.69
C GLY A 61 6.68 4.89 0.21
N TYR A 62 5.79 5.40 -0.65
CA TYR A 62 5.82 5.11 -2.08
C TYR A 62 7.16 5.50 -2.72
N THR A 63 7.65 6.71 -2.45
CA THR A 63 8.87 7.21 -3.09
C THR A 63 10.13 6.49 -2.60
N LEU A 64 10.15 6.03 -1.34
CA LEU A 64 11.29 5.30 -0.81
C LEU A 64 11.33 3.85 -1.32
N CYS A 65 10.19 3.28 -1.74
CA CYS A 65 10.13 1.94 -2.31
C CYS A 65 10.28 1.93 -3.85
N PHE A 66 9.61 2.84 -4.55
CA PHE A 66 9.52 2.85 -6.02
C PHE A 66 10.24 4.02 -6.68
N GLY A 67 10.87 4.90 -5.89
CA GLY A 67 11.72 5.98 -6.40
C GLY A 67 13.02 5.46 -6.98
N LYS A 68 13.74 6.35 -7.67
CA LYS A 68 15.07 6.07 -8.22
C LYS A 68 15.98 5.44 -7.16
N ASP A 69 16.53 4.28 -7.49
CA ASP A 69 17.38 3.53 -6.58
C ASP A 69 18.64 4.32 -6.16
N ILE A 70 18.95 4.25 -4.87
CA ILE A 70 20.15 4.80 -4.24
C ILE A 70 20.90 3.62 -3.62
N GLY A 71 21.84 3.07 -4.39
CA GLY A 71 22.76 2.04 -3.91
C GLY A 71 22.12 0.69 -3.61
N GLY A 72 20.97 0.36 -4.21
CA GLY A 72 20.26 -0.91 -4.03
C GLY A 72 19.51 -1.04 -2.71
N LEU A 73 19.45 0.02 -1.89
CA LEU A 73 18.92 -0.04 -0.52
C LEU A 73 17.63 0.77 -0.33
N ILE A 74 17.55 1.95 -0.96
CA ILE A 74 16.44 2.88 -0.77
C ILE A 74 16.16 3.69 -2.04
N GLY A 75 14.89 3.98 -2.31
CA GLY A 75 14.47 4.90 -3.36
C GLY A 75 14.65 6.37 -2.96
N GLY A 76 14.93 7.23 -3.93
CA GLY A 76 15.00 8.68 -3.75
C GLY A 76 13.63 9.36 -3.71
N PHE A 77 13.59 10.65 -3.35
CA PHE A 77 12.35 11.44 -3.14
C PHE A 77 11.65 11.94 -4.43
N ASN A 78 11.82 11.25 -5.56
CA ASN A 78 11.28 11.70 -6.85
C ASN A 78 9.75 11.63 -6.93
N PHE A 79 9.13 10.74 -6.15
CA PHE A 79 7.68 10.54 -6.06
C PHE A 79 7.12 10.96 -4.70
N ALA A 80 7.81 11.83 -3.95
CA ALA A 80 7.33 12.28 -2.65
C ALA A 80 5.94 12.92 -2.77
N GLY A 81 5.00 12.53 -1.89
CA GLY A 81 3.60 12.97 -2.00
C GLY A 81 2.87 12.47 -3.25
N LEU A 82 3.29 11.33 -3.82
CA LEU A 82 2.80 10.76 -5.09
C LEU A 82 2.95 11.70 -6.30
N LYS A 83 3.90 12.66 -6.23
CA LYS A 83 4.14 13.59 -7.32
C LYS A 83 4.65 12.86 -8.56
N GLY A 84 3.92 12.94 -9.67
CA GLY A 84 4.30 12.28 -10.93
C GLY A 84 3.88 10.81 -11.03
N VAL A 85 3.16 10.29 -10.03
CA VAL A 85 2.57 8.94 -10.07
C VAL A 85 1.24 9.02 -10.84
N GLY A 86 1.18 8.34 -11.99
CA GLY A 86 0.04 8.41 -12.89
C GLY A 86 -0.32 7.06 -13.52
N PHE A 87 -1.15 7.10 -14.56
CA PHE A 87 -1.61 5.90 -15.26
C PHE A 87 -0.53 5.23 -16.12
N ALA A 88 0.64 5.85 -16.29
CA ALA A 88 1.73 5.28 -17.05
C ALA A 88 2.34 4.09 -16.30
N PRO A 89 2.59 2.95 -16.98
CA PRO A 89 3.34 1.84 -16.39
C PRO A 89 4.83 2.21 -16.24
N ASN A 90 5.53 1.59 -15.29
CA ASN A 90 6.98 1.73 -15.15
C ASN A 90 7.69 0.48 -15.65
N ALA A 91 8.54 0.61 -16.67
CA ALA A 91 9.31 -0.52 -17.21
C ALA A 91 10.27 -1.16 -16.20
N ASP A 92 10.68 -0.44 -15.15
CA ASP A 92 11.67 -0.91 -14.18
C ASP A 92 11.12 -2.00 -13.24
N TYR A 93 9.81 -1.99 -12.96
CA TYR A 93 9.20 -2.94 -12.02
C TYR A 93 7.83 -3.50 -12.45
N ALA A 94 7.07 -2.79 -13.28
CA ALA A 94 5.77 -3.27 -13.77
C ALA A 94 5.41 -2.65 -15.13
N SER A 95 5.73 -3.34 -16.22
CA SER A 95 5.53 -2.85 -17.58
C SER A 95 4.07 -2.91 -18.07
N THR A 96 3.21 -3.67 -17.41
CA THR A 96 1.81 -3.92 -17.81
C THR A 96 0.77 -3.27 -16.91
N ILE A 97 1.15 -2.72 -15.75
CA ILE A 97 0.25 -2.21 -14.72
C ILE A 97 0.59 -0.73 -14.41
N PRO A 98 -0.40 0.14 -14.24
CA PRO A 98 -0.18 1.55 -13.89
C PRO A 98 0.53 1.72 -12.54
N GLN A 99 1.36 2.76 -12.43
CA GLN A 99 2.07 3.09 -11.19
C GLN A 99 1.15 3.41 -10.00
N GLN A 100 -0.08 3.87 -10.25
CA GLN A 100 -1.07 4.22 -9.23
C GLN A 100 -1.72 3.04 -8.51
N VAL A 101 -1.54 1.82 -9.02
CA VAL A 101 -2.16 0.61 -8.45
C VAL A 101 -1.29 0.01 -7.33
N PHE A 102 -0.09 0.57 -7.14
CA PHE A 102 0.85 0.29 -6.06
C PHE A 102 0.77 1.37 -4.98
#